data_AF-A0A945H4T0-F1
#
_entry.id   AF-A0A945H4T0-F1
#
_cell.length_a   1.000
_cell.length_b   1.000
_cell.length_c   1.000
_cell.angle_alpha   90.00
_cell.angle_beta   90.00
_cell.angle_gamma   90.00
#
_symmetry.space_group_name_H-M   'P 1'
#
loop_
_entity.id
_entity.type
_entity.pdbx_description
1 polymer ?
#
loop_
_entity_poly.entity_id
_entity_poly.type
_entity_poly.pdbx_seq_one_letter_code
_entity_poly.pdbx_strand_id
1 'polypeptide(L)'
;MDDLSPLKVPPHSIEAERSVLGGLMLDDNAWDNISGTLAAEDFYRSDHRIIYRVMADLVERNNPLDIITISEALEGIGELENVGGLAYISDLASST
;
A
#
# COMPACT_ATOMS: atom_id res chain seq x y z
N MET A 1 -33.76 17.02 19.24
CA MET A 1 -33.49 16.95 17.80
C MET A 1 -32.03 16.59 17.70
N ASP A 2 -31.77 15.31 17.46
CA ASP A 2 -30.44 14.73 17.31
C ASP A 2 -29.70 15.37 16.14
N ASP A 3 -28.70 16.21 16.44
CA ASP A 3 -27.72 16.67 15.47
C ASP A 3 -26.60 15.63 15.39
N LEU A 4 -26.85 14.56 14.62
CA LEU A 4 -25.84 13.57 14.28
C LEU A 4 -24.88 14.19 13.24
N SER A 5 -23.94 15.00 13.72
CA SER A 5 -22.78 15.41 12.93
C SER A 5 -22.12 14.15 12.33
N PRO A 6 -21.90 14.07 11.00
CA PRO A 6 -21.18 12.94 10.44
C PRO A 6 -19.81 12.89 11.12
N LEU A 7 -19.50 11.73 11.71
CA LEU A 7 -18.19 11.44 12.30
C LEU A 7 -17.11 11.97 11.37
N LYS A 8 -16.29 12.88 11.90
CA LYS A 8 -15.26 13.64 11.18
C LYS A 8 -14.16 12.68 10.73
N VAL A 9 -14.40 11.92 9.66
CA VAL A 9 -13.38 11.12 9.00
C VAL A 9 -12.39 12.11 8.36
N PRO A 10 -11.08 12.00 8.61
CA PRO A 10 -10.09 12.78 7.90
C PRO A 10 -10.28 12.64 6.38
N PRO A 11 -9.99 13.67 5.58
CA PRO A 11 -10.01 13.53 4.13
C PRO A 11 -9.02 12.43 3.74
N HIS A 12 -9.54 11.29 3.29
CA HIS A 12 -8.76 10.17 2.78
C HIS A 12 -9.05 10.04 1.28
N SER A 13 -8.03 9.67 0.50
CA SER A 13 -8.17 9.45 -0.93
C SER A 13 -7.63 8.07 -1.28
N ILE A 14 -8.53 7.13 -1.54
CA ILE A 14 -8.16 5.78 -1.97
C ILE A 14 -7.39 5.82 -3.29
N GLU A 15 -7.73 6.74 -4.17
CA GLU A 15 -7.01 6.95 -5.43
C GLU A 15 -5.57 7.38 -5.18
N ALA A 16 -5.33 8.32 -4.25
CA ALA A 16 -3.98 8.74 -3.89
C ALA A 16 -3.17 7.61 -3.26
N GLU A 17 -3.78 6.81 -2.37
CA GLU A 17 -3.13 5.64 -1.79
C GLU A 17 -2.71 4.63 -2.87
N ARG A 18 -3.61 4.36 -3.84
CA ARG A 18 -3.30 3.49 -4.99
C ARG A 18 -2.16 4.05 -5.83
N SER A 19 -2.14 5.35 -6.10
CA SER A 19 -1.07 6.00 -6.86
C SER A 19 0.28 5.93 -6.13
N VAL A 20 0.31 6.03 -4.80
CA VAL A 20 1.54 5.87 -4.02
C VAL A 20 2.06 4.44 -4.11
N LEU A 21 1.21 3.44 -3.86
CA LEU A 21 1.61 2.04 -3.91
C LEU A 21 2.03 1.62 -5.33
N GLY A 22 1.23 1.98 -6.34
CA GLY A 22 1.55 1.72 -7.74
C GLY A 22 2.83 2.44 -8.18
N GLY A 23 3.01 3.69 -7.78
CA GLY A 23 4.22 4.47 -8.07
C GLY A 23 5.49 3.82 -7.50
N LEU A 24 5.44 3.32 -6.26
CA LEU A 24 6.55 2.57 -5.66
C LEU A 24 6.84 1.24 -6.37
N MET A 25 5.82 0.58 -6.92
CA MET A 25 6.01 -0.64 -7.72
C MET A 25 6.65 -0.37 -9.08
N LEU A 26 6.49 0.84 -9.62
CA LEU A 26 7.06 1.28 -10.89
C LEU A 26 8.47 1.86 -10.73
N ASP A 27 8.73 2.57 -9.63
CA ASP A 27 10.02 3.16 -9.29
C ASP A 27 10.29 3.00 -7.79
N ASP A 28 11.06 1.97 -7.44
CA ASP A 28 11.47 1.67 -6.07
C ASP A 28 12.39 2.74 -5.47
N ASN A 29 13.09 3.52 -6.30
CA ASN A 29 13.93 4.65 -5.85
C ASN A 29 13.09 5.78 -5.23
N ALA A 30 11.78 5.83 -5.52
CA ALA A 30 10.89 6.79 -4.89
C ALA A 30 10.68 6.51 -3.39
N TRP A 31 11.04 5.32 -2.90
CA TRP A 31 10.93 4.93 -1.50
C TRP A 31 11.67 5.88 -0.55
N ASP A 32 12.91 6.25 -0.88
CA ASP A 32 13.74 7.13 -0.05
C ASP A 32 13.11 8.52 0.15
N ASN A 33 12.31 8.97 -0.82
CA ASN A 33 11.65 10.27 -0.76
C ASN A 33 10.43 10.27 0.16
N ILE A 34 9.75 9.13 0.31
CA ILE A 34 8.45 9.07 1.00
C ILE A 34 8.50 8.35 2.35
N SER A 35 9.43 7.42 2.55
CA SER A 35 9.53 6.60 3.77
C SER A 35 9.78 7.42 5.05
N GLY A 36 10.33 8.63 4.92
CA GLY A 36 10.50 9.56 6.03
C GLY A 36 9.26 10.40 6.37
N THR A 37 8.23 10.38 5.53
CA THR A 37 7.02 11.22 5.69
C THR A 37 5.71 10.44 5.71
N LEU A 38 5.71 9.19 5.25
CA LEU A 38 4.55 8.31 5.20
C LEU A 38 4.82 7.03 6.00
N ALA A 39 3.88 6.66 6.85
CA ALA A 39 3.87 5.40 7.57
C ALA A 39 2.71 4.51 7.10
N ALA A 40 2.80 3.21 7.37
CA ALA A 40 1.73 2.26 7.04
C ALA A 40 0.39 2.68 7.67
N GLU A 41 0.43 3.25 8.86
CA GLU A 41 -0.74 3.69 9.62
C GLU A 41 -1.48 4.87 8.97
N ASP A 42 -0.82 5.62 8.06
CA ASP A 42 -1.41 6.75 7.35
C ASP A 42 -2.38 6.32 6.23
N PHE A 43 -2.26 5.08 5.75
CA PHE A 43 -3.19 4.52 4.79
C PHE A 43 -4.55 4.25 5.46
N TYR A 44 -5.65 4.63 4.83
CA TYR A 44 -6.97 4.41 5.37
C TYR A 44 -7.39 2.94 5.28
N ARG A 45 -7.11 2.29 4.15
CA ARG A 45 -7.51 0.89 3.95
C ARG A 45 -6.50 -0.07 4.57
N SER A 46 -7.02 -1.07 5.27
CA SER A 46 -6.19 -2.09 5.94
C SER A 46 -5.31 -2.88 4.97
N ASP A 47 -5.82 -3.19 3.78
CA ASP A 47 -5.05 -3.88 2.74
C ASP A 47 -3.84 -3.05 2.29
N HIS A 48 -4.02 -1.75 2.07
CA HIS A 48 -2.93 -0.84 1.74
C HIS A 48 -1.88 -0.73 2.86
N ARG A 49 -2.30 -0.75 4.13
CA ARG A 49 -1.36 -0.80 5.27
C ARG A 49 -0.47 -2.04 5.21
N ILE A 50 -1.07 -3.18 4.91
CA ILE A 50 -0.37 -4.46 4.81
C ILE A 50 0.62 -4.42 3.65
N ILE A 51 0.18 -3.97 2.46
CA ILE A 51 1.04 -3.84 1.28
C ILE A 51 2.23 -2.92 1.58
N TYR A 52 2.00 -1.74 2.16
CA TYR A 52 3.08 -0.80 2.48
C TYR A 52 4.07 -1.38 3.52
N ARG A 53 3.59 -2.11 4.53
CA ARG A 53 4.47 -2.81 5.48
C ARG A 53 5.35 -3.85 4.82
N VAL A 54 4.78 -4.62 3.88
CA VAL A 54 5.55 -5.61 3.12
C VAL A 54 6.59 -4.93 2.25
N MET A 55 6.25 -3.81 1.59
CA MET A 55 7.23 -3.01 0.85
C MET A 55 8.37 -2.54 1.77
N ALA A 56 8.06 -2.06 2.97
CA ALA A 56 9.09 -1.64 3.93
C ALA A 56 10.05 -2.77 4.31
N ASP A 57 9.53 -3.97 4.63
CA ASP A 57 10.35 -5.14 4.95
C ASP A 57 11.20 -5.60 3.76
N LEU A 58 10.68 -5.51 2.53
CA LEU A 58 11.44 -5.81 1.32
C LEU A 58 12.60 -4.83 1.13
N VAL A 59 12.37 -3.52 1.29
CA VAL A 59 13.44 -2.51 1.20
C VAL A 59 14.50 -2.72 2.28
N GLU A 60 14.11 -2.99 3.53
CA GLU A 60 15.05 -3.29 4.61
C GLU A 60 15.97 -4.49 4.28
N ARG A 61 15.46 -5.43 3.48
CA ARG A 61 16.18 -6.61 3.00
C ARG A 61 16.90 -6.41 1.67
N ASN A 62 16.88 -5.21 1.11
CA ASN A 62 17.40 -4.87 -0.22
C ASN A 62 16.76 -5.69 -1.36
N ASN A 63 15.47 -5.98 -1.23
CA ASN A 63 14.67 -6.62 -2.28
C ASN A 63 13.89 -5.57 -3.09
N PRO A 64 13.62 -5.83 -4.38
CA PRO A 64 12.85 -4.93 -5.23
C PRO A 64 11.36 -4.87 -4.82
N LEU A 65 10.69 -3.80 -5.22
CA LEU A 65 9.26 -3.56 -4.97
C LEU A 65 8.35 -3.91 -6.16
N ASP A 66 8.79 -4.80 -7.06
CA ASP A 66 7.96 -5.23 -8.18
C ASP A 66 6.79 -6.14 -7.76
N ILE A 67 5.81 -6.30 -8.66
CA ILE A 67 4.59 -7.09 -8.45
C ILE A 67 4.89 -8.52 -7.98
N ILE A 68 5.88 -9.18 -8.57
CA ILE A 68 6.18 -10.59 -8.29
C ILE A 68 6.72 -10.67 -6.87
N THR A 69 7.74 -9.87 -6.57
CA THR A 69 8.40 -9.88 -5.27
C THR A 69 7.44 -9.54 -4.13
N ILE A 70 6.57 -8.54 -4.32
CA ILE A 70 5.54 -8.18 -3.32
C ILE A 70 4.51 -9.31 -3.15
N SER A 71 4.06 -9.92 -4.24
CA SER A 71 3.06 -10.99 -4.18
C SER A 71 3.61 -12.23 -3.48
N GLU A 72 4.86 -12.60 -3.75
CA GLU A 72 5.54 -13.71 -3.07
C GLU A 72 5.73 -13.41 -1.57
N ALA A 73 6.10 -12.18 -1.22
CA ALA A 73 6.24 -11.78 0.18
C ALA A 73 4.90 -11.83 0.94
N LEU A 74 3.82 -11.36 0.31
CA LEU A 74 2.46 -11.43 0.84
C LEU A 74 1.98 -12.88 0.98
N GLU A 75 2.28 -13.74 0.00
CA GLU A 75 1.96 -15.17 0.06
C GLU A 75 2.73 -15.87 1.19
N GLY A 76 4.01 -15.54 1.35
CA GLY A 76 4.88 -16.08 2.40
C GLY A 76 4.39 -15.78 3.82
N ILE A 77 3.63 -14.70 4.02
CA ILE A 77 3.01 -14.36 5.30
C ILE A 77 1.50 -14.70 5.37
N GLY A 78 0.93 -15.27 4.31
CA GLY A 78 -0.49 -15.66 4.26
C GLY A 78 -1.48 -14.50 4.10
N GLU A 79 -1.03 -13.33 3.64
CA GLU A 79 -1.85 -12.11 3.52
C GLU A 79 -2.24 -11.77 2.08
N LEU A 80 -1.75 -12.50 1.07
CA LEU A 80 -2.02 -12.22 -0.35
C LEU A 80 -3.53 -12.15 -0.66
N GLU A 81 -4.30 -13.13 -0.19
CA GLU A 81 -5.76 -13.14 -0.40
C GLU A 81 -6.47 -12.03 0.39
N ASN A 82 -5.96 -11.65 1.57
CA ASN A 82 -6.53 -10.59 2.40
C ASN A 82 -6.41 -9.21 1.75
N VAL A 83 -5.39 -9.01 0.92
CA VAL A 83 -5.19 -7.77 0.15
C VAL A 83 -5.83 -7.80 -1.24
N GLY A 84 -6.61 -8.83 -1.58
CA GLY A 84 -7.31 -8.93 -2.87
C GLY A 84 -6.60 -9.75 -3.94
N GLY A 85 -5.52 -10.46 -3.57
CA GLY A 85 -4.80 -11.39 -4.43
C GLY A 85 -3.90 -10.71 -5.47
N LEU A 86 -3.24 -11.54 -6.28
CA LEU A 86 -2.34 -11.09 -7.35
C LEU A 86 -3.01 -10.11 -8.33
N ALA A 87 -4.31 -10.30 -8.57
CA ALA A 87 -5.09 -9.41 -9.45
C ALA A 87 -5.09 -7.97 -8.92
N TYR A 88 -5.22 -7.77 -7.61
CA TYR A 88 -5.23 -6.44 -7.02
C TYR A 88 -3.85 -5.78 -7.05
N ILE A 89 -2.79 -6.53 -6.72
CA ILE A 89 -1.41 -6.02 -6.81
C ILE A 89 -1.07 -5.61 -8.24
N SER A 90 -1.51 -6.41 -9.23
CA SER A 90 -1.36 -6.07 -10.65
C SER A 90 -2.15 -4.82 -11.03
N ASP A 91 -3.37 -4.66 -10.52
CA ASP A 91 -4.21 -3.47 -10.74
C ASP A 91 -3.53 -2.20 -10.21
N LEU A 92 -2.94 -2.27 -9.01
CA LEU A 92 -2.18 -1.16 -8.40
C LEU A 92 -1.01 -0.71 -9.29
N ALA A 93 -0.20 -1.65 -9.77
CA ALA A 93 0.94 -1.34 -10.64
C ALA A 93 0.53 -0.82 -12.03
N SER A 94 -0.67 -1.15 -12.50
CA SER A 94 -1.18 -0.74 -13.82
C SER A 94 -1.94 0.59 -13.82
N SER A 95 -2.32 1.09 -12.64
CA SER A 95 -3.16 2.28 -12.47
C SER A 95 -2.32 3.57 -12.40
N THR A 96 -1.56 3.91 -13.44
CA THR A 96 -0.93 5.25 -13.59
C THR A 96 -0.86 5.66 -15.06
#